data_AF-A0AB40B463-F1
#
_entry.id   AF-A0AB40B463-F1
#
_cell.length_a   1.000
_cell.length_b   1.000
_cell.length_c   1.000
_cell.angle_alpha   90.00
_cell.angle_beta   90.00
_cell.angle_gamma   90.00
#
_symmetry.space_group_name_H-M   'P 1'
#
loop_
_entity.id
_entity.type
_entity.pdbx_description
1 polymer ?
#
loop_
_entity_poly.entity_id
_entity_poly.type
_entity_poly.pdbx_seq_one_letter_code
_entity_poly.pdbx_strand_id
1 'polypeptide(L)'
;MDDQQGPQYYVGQEGVQMNNMPCAGCRKLHRRCNRDCVLAPYFPASQPEKFARVHKVFGASNVIKMLLGIEEERREDAVESMVYEAHERLKDPVYGCTGTIVYLQNCVKDLQGQLKATQDQRDQLINIIMNENTTTFDDNSNFICNNNSFCFSLDQFQLI
;
A
#
# COMPACT_ATOMS: atom_id res chain seq x y z
N MET A 1 17.78 3.90 -46.83
CA MET A 1 17.97 4.83 -45.70
C MET A 1 16.76 5.74 -45.73
N ASP A 2 15.74 5.65 -44.90
CA ASP A 2 15.47 4.85 -43.70
C ASP A 2 13.95 4.69 -43.64
N ASP A 3 13.44 3.46 -43.65
CA ASP A 3 12.04 3.21 -43.29
C ASP A 3 12.02 2.78 -41.82
N GLN A 4 11.50 3.68 -41.00
CA GLN A 4 11.29 3.51 -39.56
C GLN A 4 10.08 2.59 -39.33
N GLN A 5 10.31 1.30 -39.08
CA GLN A 5 9.33 0.45 -38.40
C GLN A 5 9.57 0.53 -36.88
N GLY A 6 8.62 1.16 -36.18
CA GLY A 6 8.63 1.30 -34.72
C GLY A 6 8.56 -0.05 -33.98
N PRO A 7 8.85 -0.06 -32.66
CA PRO A 7 8.93 -1.27 -31.86
C PRO A 7 7.56 -1.95 -31.72
N GLN A 8 7.51 -3.18 -32.19
CA GLN A 8 6.37 -4.09 -32.09
C GLN A 8 6.15 -4.45 -30.62
N TYR A 9 5.13 -3.85 -30.00
CA TYR A 9 4.65 -4.26 -28.67
C TYR A 9 4.02 -5.64 -28.80
N TYR A 10 4.80 -6.68 -28.47
CA TYR A 10 4.29 -8.04 -28.36
C TYR A 10 3.44 -8.15 -27.09
N VAL A 11 2.13 -8.37 -27.28
CA VAL A 11 1.23 -8.85 -26.24
C VAL A 11 1.67 -10.27 -25.89
N GLY A 12 2.18 -10.47 -24.67
CA GLY A 12 2.53 -11.79 -24.14
C GLY A 12 1.28 -12.66 -23.99
N GLN A 13 1.01 -13.50 -24.99
CA GLN A 13 0.05 -14.59 -24.88
C GLN A 13 0.71 -15.74 -24.13
N GLU A 14 0.50 -15.83 -22.82
CA GLU A 14 0.91 -16.99 -22.02
C GLU A 14 -0.15 -18.10 -22.09
N GLY A 15 0.16 -19.16 -22.85
CA GLY A 15 -0.22 -20.52 -22.47
C GLY A 15 -1.43 -21.15 -23.17
N VAL A 16 -1.28 -21.53 -24.45
CA VAL A 16 -2.12 -22.57 -25.05
C VAL A 16 -1.81 -23.91 -24.35
N GLN A 17 -2.74 -24.40 -23.53
CA GLN A 17 -2.68 -25.72 -22.91
C GLN A 17 -2.81 -26.81 -23.99
N MET A 18 -1.69 -27.42 -24.38
CA MET A 18 -1.68 -28.59 -25.27
C MET A 18 -1.21 -29.84 -24.53
N ASN A 19 -2.21 -30.66 -24.18
CA ASN A 19 -2.23 -32.12 -24.09
C ASN A 19 -1.51 -32.85 -22.92
N ASN A 20 -2.34 -33.50 -22.10
CA ASN A 20 -2.09 -34.56 -21.11
C ASN A 20 -1.42 -34.26 -19.77
N MET A 21 -0.91 -33.06 -19.50
CA MET A 21 -0.31 -32.78 -18.19
C MET A 21 -1.36 -32.30 -17.18
N PRO A 22 -1.56 -32.98 -16.02
CA PRO A 22 -2.49 -32.51 -15.00
C PRO A 22 -2.02 -31.18 -14.42
N CYS A 23 -2.98 -30.30 -14.07
CA CYS A 23 -2.70 -29.07 -13.34
C CYS A 23 -2.00 -29.36 -12.00
N ALA A 24 -1.36 -28.34 -11.41
CA ALA A 24 -0.61 -28.52 -10.16
C ALA A 24 -1.49 -29.11 -9.04
N GLY A 25 -2.75 -28.69 -8.97
CA GLY A 25 -3.73 -29.22 -8.03
C GLY A 25 -4.00 -30.71 -8.20
N CYS A 26 -4.41 -31.13 -9.39
CA CYS A 26 -4.72 -32.53 -9.66
C CYS A 26 -3.48 -33.44 -9.56
N ARG A 27 -2.30 -32.93 -9.93
CA ARG A 27 -1.03 -33.64 -9.72
C ARG A 27 -0.76 -33.87 -8.23
N LYS A 28 -0.88 -32.83 -7.40
CA LYS A 28 -0.64 -32.91 -5.95
C LYS A 28 -1.63 -33.84 -5.24
N LEU A 29 -2.87 -33.91 -5.74
CA LEU A 29 -3.94 -34.73 -5.18
C LEU A 29 -4.00 -36.14 -5.75
N HIS A 30 -3.10 -36.50 -6.68
CA HIS A 30 -3.09 -37.80 -7.36
C HIS A 30 -4.44 -38.17 -8.01
N ARG A 31 -5.14 -37.20 -8.62
CA ARG A 31 -6.43 -37.41 -9.31
C ARG A 31 -6.38 -36.98 -10.77
N ARG A 32 -7.34 -37.45 -11.58
CA ARG A 32 -7.46 -37.08 -13.00
C ARG A 32 -7.82 -35.59 -13.14
N CYS A 33 -7.19 -34.91 -14.10
CA CYS A 33 -7.52 -33.53 -14.47
C CYS A 33 -8.43 -33.54 -15.70
N ASN A 34 -9.70 -33.16 -15.51
CA ASN A 34 -10.69 -33.07 -16.58
C ASN A 34 -10.71 -31.66 -17.19
N ARG A 35 -11.43 -31.48 -18.31
CA ARG A 35 -11.60 -30.17 -18.97
C ARG A 35 -12.27 -29.14 -18.07
N ASP A 36 -13.23 -29.57 -17.26
CA ASP A 36 -13.99 -28.71 -16.33
C ASP A 36 -13.33 -28.60 -14.93
N CYS A 37 -12.01 -28.76 -14.86
CA CYS A 37 -11.29 -28.71 -13.59
C CYS A 37 -11.22 -27.27 -13.05
N VAL A 38 -11.92 -27.00 -11.95
CA VAL A 38 -11.94 -25.69 -11.25
C VAL A 38 -10.54 -25.20 -10.87
N LEU A 39 -9.58 -26.11 -10.63
CA LEU A 39 -8.21 -25.73 -10.26
C LEU A 39 -7.31 -25.43 -11.46
N ALA A 40 -7.66 -25.91 -12.66
CA ALA A 40 -6.74 -25.87 -13.81
C ALA A 40 -6.41 -24.47 -14.32
N PRO A 41 -7.36 -23.51 -14.37
CA PRO A 41 -7.06 -22.14 -14.78
C PRO A 41 -6.06 -21.45 -13.84
N TYR A 42 -6.20 -21.66 -12.53
CA TYR A 42 -5.49 -20.88 -11.51
C TYR A 42 -4.20 -21.52 -10.99
N PHE A 43 -4.06 -22.85 -11.15
CA PHE A 43 -2.92 -23.64 -10.67
C PHE A 43 -2.24 -24.40 -11.83
N PRO A 44 -1.55 -23.69 -12.74
CA PRO A 44 -0.93 -24.31 -13.90
C PRO A 44 0.19 -25.28 -13.49
N ALA A 45 0.47 -26.26 -14.35
CA ALA A 45 1.50 -27.26 -14.12
C ALA A 45 2.92 -26.68 -13.98
N SER A 46 3.16 -25.48 -14.52
CA SER A 46 4.42 -24.72 -14.43
C SER A 46 4.70 -24.18 -13.03
N GLN A 47 3.68 -24.06 -12.17
CA GLN A 47 3.80 -23.46 -10.84
C GLN A 47 3.30 -24.41 -9.73
N PRO A 48 3.97 -25.56 -9.52
CA PRO A 48 3.54 -26.56 -8.54
C PRO A 48 3.52 -26.03 -7.09
N GLU A 49 4.44 -25.12 -6.76
CA GLU A 49 4.54 -24.52 -5.43
C GLU A 49 3.31 -23.68 -5.05
N LYS A 50 2.67 -23.04 -6.04
CA LYS A 50 1.46 -22.22 -5.84
C LYS A 50 0.36 -23.04 -5.17
N PHE A 51 0.08 -24.23 -5.71
CA PHE A 51 -0.90 -25.14 -5.12
C PHE A 51 -0.40 -25.80 -3.83
N ALA A 52 0.89 -26.13 -3.74
CA ALA A 52 1.44 -26.79 -2.56
C ALA A 52 1.28 -25.94 -1.29
N ARG A 53 1.50 -24.61 -1.38
CA ARG A 53 1.33 -23.68 -0.26
C ARG A 53 -0.11 -23.58 0.20
N VAL A 54 -1.04 -23.29 -0.73
CA VAL A 54 -2.47 -23.17 -0.38
C VAL A 54 -3.05 -24.48 0.12
N HIS A 55 -2.61 -25.61 -0.43
CA HIS A 55 -3.01 -26.93 0.05
C HIS A 55 -2.57 -27.19 1.48
N LYS A 56 -1.35 -26.76 1.84
CA LYS A 56 -0.81 -26.96 3.19
C LYS A 56 -1.51 -26.11 4.25
N VAL A 57 -1.97 -24.90 3.89
CA VAL A 57 -2.59 -23.96 4.85
C VAL A 57 -4.11 -24.08 4.88
N PHE A 58 -4.76 -24.08 3.72
CA PHE A 58 -6.22 -24.10 3.62
C PHE A 58 -6.79 -25.51 3.41
N GLY A 59 -6.04 -26.39 2.73
CA GLY A 59 -6.53 -27.70 2.30
C GLY A 59 -7.31 -27.62 0.97
N ALA A 60 -7.26 -28.70 0.19
CA ALA A 60 -7.81 -28.73 -1.17
C ALA A 60 -9.31 -28.44 -1.22
N SER A 61 -10.09 -29.07 -0.32
CA SER A 61 -11.54 -28.93 -0.29
C SER A 61 -11.96 -27.50 0.02
N ASN A 62 -11.26 -26.82 0.92
CA ASN A 62 -11.55 -25.43 1.27
C ASN A 62 -11.18 -24.49 0.12
N VAL A 63 -10.03 -24.69 -0.54
CA VAL A 63 -9.68 -23.92 -1.74
C VAL A 63 -10.76 -24.06 -2.81
N ILE A 64 -11.19 -25.29 -3.13
CA ILE A 64 -12.25 -25.51 -4.12
C ILE A 64 -13.57 -24.84 -3.68
N LYS A 65 -13.96 -24.98 -2.41
CA LYS A 65 -15.18 -24.37 -1.87
C LYS A 65 -15.13 -22.83 -1.96
N MET A 66 -14.00 -22.22 -1.62
CA MET A 66 -13.82 -20.77 -1.71
C MET A 66 -13.90 -20.29 -3.16
N LEU A 67 -13.24 -20.97 -4.10
CA LEU A 67 -13.32 -20.61 -5.52
C LEU A 67 -14.73 -20.69 -6.07
N LEU A 68 -15.47 -21.76 -5.75
CA LEU A 68 -16.86 -21.91 -6.19
C LEU A 68 -17.80 -20.87 -5.57
N GLY A 69 -17.45 -20.28 -4.43
CA GLY A 69 -18.21 -19.21 -3.79
C GLY A 69 -17.91 -17.80 -4.33
N ILE A 70 -16.95 -17.65 -5.24
CA ILE A 70 -16.52 -16.37 -5.81
C ILE A 70 -16.90 -16.33 -7.31
N GLU A 71 -17.32 -15.15 -7.77
CA GLU A 71 -17.56 -14.85 -9.19
C GLU A 71 -16.31 -15.12 -10.03
N GLU A 72 -16.47 -15.66 -11.23
CA GLU A 72 -15.35 -16.16 -12.02
C GLU A 72 -14.30 -15.09 -12.32
N GLU A 73 -14.73 -13.84 -12.55
CA GLU A 73 -13.84 -12.70 -12.82
C GLU A 73 -12.91 -12.38 -11.64
N ARG A 74 -13.29 -12.71 -10.41
CA ARG A 74 -12.52 -12.40 -9.19
C ARG A 74 -11.71 -13.58 -8.66
N ARG A 75 -11.83 -14.76 -9.27
CA ARG A 75 -11.16 -15.97 -8.78
C ARG A 75 -9.64 -15.89 -8.90
N GLU A 76 -9.10 -15.22 -9.91
CA GLU A 76 -7.65 -15.05 -10.05
C GLU A 76 -7.08 -14.26 -8.86
N ASP A 77 -7.65 -13.10 -8.56
CA ASP A 77 -7.25 -12.26 -7.42
C ASP A 77 -7.41 -12.98 -6.07
N ALA A 78 -8.48 -13.75 -5.92
CA ALA A 78 -8.69 -14.58 -4.74
C ALA A 78 -7.62 -15.66 -4.60
N VAL A 79 -7.19 -16.29 -5.69
CA VAL A 79 -6.10 -17.27 -5.68
C VAL A 79 -4.78 -16.61 -5.31
N GLU A 80 -4.46 -15.45 -5.89
CA GLU A 80 -3.25 -14.70 -5.51
C GLU A 80 -3.25 -14.35 -4.02
N SER A 81 -4.39 -13.91 -3.49
CA SER A 81 -4.54 -13.61 -2.07
C SER A 81 -4.34 -14.85 -1.19
N MET A 82 -4.97 -15.97 -1.53
CA MET A 82 -4.77 -17.24 -0.82
C MET A 82 -3.31 -17.70 -0.87
N VAL A 83 -2.64 -17.57 -2.01
CA VAL A 83 -1.23 -17.96 -2.16
C VAL A 83 -0.32 -17.09 -1.31
N TYR A 84 -0.56 -15.78 -1.30
CA TYR A 84 0.16 -14.83 -0.44
C TYR A 84 -0.03 -15.18 1.05
N GLU A 85 -1.28 -15.34 1.49
CA GLU A 85 -1.59 -15.68 2.88
C GLU A 85 -0.97 -17.02 3.30
N ALA A 86 -1.07 -18.03 2.44
CA ALA A 86 -0.45 -19.33 2.70
C ALA A 86 1.06 -19.22 2.81
N HIS A 87 1.70 -18.44 1.94
CA HIS A 87 3.15 -18.22 1.97
C HIS A 87 3.59 -17.56 3.28
N GLU A 88 2.90 -16.51 3.70
CA GLU A 88 3.23 -15.81 4.95
C GLU A 88 2.97 -16.68 6.18
N ARG A 89 1.87 -17.46 6.20
CA ARG A 89 1.59 -18.42 7.29
C ARG A 89 2.63 -19.54 7.37
N LEU A 90 3.25 -19.91 6.25
CA LEU A 90 4.31 -20.92 6.24
C LEU A 90 5.65 -20.38 6.74
N LYS A 91 5.93 -19.09 6.55
CA LYS A 91 7.11 -18.40 7.12
C LYS A 91 6.93 -18.11 8.61
N ASP A 92 5.74 -17.62 8.97
CA ASP A 92 5.35 -17.29 10.34
C ASP A 92 4.08 -18.07 10.71
N PRO A 93 4.24 -19.25 11.35
CA PRO A 93 3.11 -20.07 11.78
C PRO A 93 2.24 -19.42 12.86
N VAL A 94 2.76 -18.42 13.58
CA VAL A 94 2.05 -17.76 14.68
C VAL A 94 1.18 -16.63 14.12
N TYR A 95 1.79 -15.66 13.45
CA TYR A 95 1.09 -14.44 13.02
C TYR A 95 0.80 -14.39 11.51
N GLY A 96 1.53 -15.13 10.67
CA GLY A 96 1.37 -15.08 9.21
C GLY A 96 1.35 -13.64 8.67
N CYS A 97 0.39 -13.34 7.79
CA CYS A 97 0.22 -11.98 7.26
C CYS A 97 -0.24 -10.95 8.30
N THR A 98 -0.82 -11.38 9.43
CA THR A 98 -1.26 -10.45 10.50
C THR A 98 -0.07 -9.75 11.16
N GLY A 99 1.10 -10.39 11.24
CA GLY A 99 2.33 -9.76 11.74
C GLY A 99 2.69 -8.52 10.91
N THR A 100 2.67 -8.66 9.58
CA THR A 100 2.89 -7.55 8.64
C THR A 100 1.84 -6.45 8.80
N ILE A 101 0.56 -6.82 8.98
CA ILE A 101 -0.52 -5.84 9.19
C ILE A 101 -0.28 -5.02 10.46
N VAL A 102 0.04 -5.67 11.58
CA VAL A 102 0.30 -5.00 12.86
C VAL A 102 1.53 -4.08 12.76
N TYR A 103 2.60 -4.55 12.11
CA TYR A 103 3.78 -3.74 11.86
C TYR A 103 3.43 -2.47 11.08
N LEU A 104 2.73 -2.60 9.95
CA LEU A 104 2.33 -1.45 9.12
C LEU A 104 1.41 -0.50 9.87
N GLN A 105 0.48 -1.02 10.67
CA GLN A 105 -0.40 -0.19 11.50
C GLN A 105 0.39 0.63 12.53
N ASN A 106 1.44 0.07 13.12
CA ASN A 106 2.31 0.81 14.04
C ASN A 106 3.09 1.90 13.30
N CYS A 107 3.65 1.60 12.12
CA CYS A 107 4.32 2.60 11.30
C CYS A 107 3.39 3.76 10.94
N VAL A 108 2.14 3.49 10.58
CA VAL A 108 1.14 4.53 10.29
C VAL A 108 0.88 5.40 11.53
N LYS A 109 0.72 4.79 12.71
CA LYS A 109 0.53 5.53 13.97
C LYS A 109 1.72 6.43 14.30
N ASP A 110 2.94 5.91 14.16
CA ASP A 110 4.16 6.66 14.43
C ASP A 110 4.28 7.88 13.50
N LEU A 111 4.03 7.67 12.20
CA LEU A 111 4.05 8.73 11.20
C LEU A 111 2.96 9.79 11.47
N GLN A 112 1.75 9.37 11.84
CA GLN A 112 0.68 10.29 12.23
C GLN A 112 1.05 11.09 13.49
N GLY A 113 1.74 10.46 14.45
CA GLY A 113 2.25 11.12 15.64
C GLY A 113 3.28 12.20 15.31
N GLN A 114 4.24 11.91 14.43
CA GLN A 114 5.25 12.87 13.98
C GLN A 114 4.62 14.05 13.22
N LEU A 115 3.62 13.78 12.38
CA LEU A 115 2.90 14.80 11.64
C LEU A 115 2.14 15.73 12.58
N LYS A 116 1.45 15.17 13.58
CA LYS A 116 0.76 15.95 14.60
C LYS A 116 1.72 16.80 15.42
N ALA A 117 2.84 16.23 15.87
CA ALA A 117 3.85 16.99 16.62
C ALA A 117 4.39 18.19 15.83
N THR A 118 4.67 17.99 14.53
CA THR A 118 5.10 19.06 13.62
C THR A 118 4.02 20.13 13.44
N GLN A 119 2.75 19.73 13.35
CA GLN A 119 1.62 20.67 13.26
C GLN A 119 1.44 21.48 14.55
N ASP A 120 1.51 20.83 15.72
CA ASP A 120 1.42 21.49 17.01
C ASP A 120 2.57 22.51 17.18
N GLN A 121 3.79 22.15 16.78
CA GLN A 121 4.94 23.07 16.77
C GLN A 121 4.72 24.26 15.84
N ARG A 122 4.22 24.03 14.62
CA ARG A 122 3.88 25.11 13.68
C ARG A 122 2.84 26.06 14.28
N ASP A 123 1.80 25.53 14.88
CA ASP A 123 0.69 26.32 15.44
C ASP A 123 1.16 27.12 16.67
N GLN A 124 2.07 26.57 17.49
CA GLN A 124 2.76 27.31 18.55
C GLN A 124 3.56 28.50 18.00
N LEU A 125 4.34 28.29 16.93
CA LEU A 125 5.10 29.37 16.29
C LEU A 125 4.18 30.45 15.73
N ILE A 126 3.06 30.07 15.10
CA ILE A 126 2.05 31.02 14.61
C ILE A 126 1.50 31.86 15.77
N ASN A 127 1.16 31.24 16.91
CA ASN A 127 0.66 31.96 18.08
C ASN A 127 1.69 32.95 18.65
N ILE A 128 2.98 32.59 18.66
CA ILE A 128 4.06 33.49 19.07
C ILE A 128 4.10 34.72 18.14
N ILE A 129 4.13 34.49 16.82
CA ILE A 129 4.13 35.58 15.82
C ILE A 129 2.87 36.45 15.94
N MET A 130 1.71 35.86 16.20
CA MET A 130 0.45 36.61 16.36
C MET A 130 0.43 37.47 17.64
N ASN A 131 1.01 36.98 18.73
CA ASN A 131 1.07 37.71 20.01
C ASN A 131 2.16 38.80 20.03
N GLU A 132 3.18 38.73 19.18
CA GLU A 132 4.20 39.79 19.03
C GLU A 132 3.72 40.98 18.20
N ASN A 133 2.61 40.85 17.47
CA ASN A 133 2.10 41.86 16.52
C ASN A 133 0.94 42.73 17.04
N THR A 134 0.60 42.72 18.34
CA THR A 134 -0.33 43.72 18.90
C THR A 134 0.39 45.05 19.11
N THR A 135 0.68 45.77 18.02
CA THR A 135 1.07 47.17 18.08
C THR A 135 -0.16 48.00 18.46
N THR A 136 -0.22 48.51 19.68
CA THR A 136 -1.17 49.59 20.02
C THR A 136 -0.61 50.88 19.44
N PHE A 137 -1.27 51.42 18.41
CA PHE A 137 -0.99 52.77 17.91
C PHE A 137 -1.62 53.75 18.91
N ASP A 138 -0.81 54.42 19.73
CA ASP A 138 -1.28 55.55 20.54
C ASP A 138 -1.31 56.79 19.64
N ASP A 139 -2.50 57.24 19.25
CA ASP A 139 -2.77 58.40 18.38
C ASP A 139 -2.18 59.74 18.90
N ASN A 140 -1.47 59.75 20.03
CA ASN A 140 -1.00 60.95 20.72
C ASN A 140 0.53 61.00 20.95
N SER A 141 1.31 60.06 20.39
CA SER A 141 2.78 60.16 20.39
C SER A 141 3.38 59.50 19.16
N ASN A 142 4.35 60.15 18.50
CA ASN A 142 5.06 59.68 17.29
C ASN A 142 5.96 58.44 17.53
N PHE A 143 5.54 57.50 18.39
CA PHE A 143 6.30 56.33 18.81
C PHE A 143 5.53 55.04 18.54
N ILE A 144 6.20 54.06 17.93
CA ILE A 144 5.71 52.67 17.87
C ILE A 144 6.37 51.91 19.02
N CYS A 145 5.55 51.33 19.91
CA CYS A 145 6.03 50.52 21.02
C CYS A 145 5.66 49.05 20.82
N ASN A 146 6.62 48.14 21.01
CA ASN A 146 6.36 46.70 21.10
C ASN A 146 6.11 46.31 22.58
N ASN A 147 5.49 45.14 22.82
CA ASN A 147 5.15 44.56 24.13
C ASN A 147 6.33 44.42 25.11
N ASN A 148 7.58 44.60 24.65
CA ASN A 148 8.81 44.66 25.47
C ASN A 148 9.27 46.09 25.83
N SER A 149 8.40 47.10 25.71
CA SER A 149 8.68 48.51 26.04
C SER A 149 9.84 49.15 25.24
N PHE A 150 10.23 48.57 24.11
CA PHE A 150 11.09 49.24 23.14
C PHE A 150 10.22 50.15 22.27
N CYS A 151 10.41 51.47 22.40
CA CYS A 151 9.72 52.47 21.59
C CYS A 151 10.68 53.04 20.54
N PHE A 152 10.26 53.02 19.27
CA PHE A 152 10.98 53.61 18.15
C PHE A 152 10.31 54.92 17.73
N SER A 153 11.08 56.00 17.61
CA SER A 153 10.61 57.29 17.08
C SER A 153 10.50 57.21 15.55
N LEU A 154 9.40 57.71 14.98
CA LEU A 154 9.23 57.80 13.52
C LEU A 154 10.11 58.87 12.83
N ASP A 155 10.87 59.68 13.58
CA ASP A 155 11.70 60.76 13.01
C ASP A 155 12.99 60.27 12.29
N GLN A 156 13.19 58.96 12.09
CA GLN A 156 14.41 58.41 11.47
C GLN A 156 14.28 57.83 10.07
N PHE A 157 13.11 57.87 9.42
CA PHE A 157 12.99 57.48 8.01
C PHE A 157 12.80 58.68 7.08
N GLN A 158 13.90 59.41 6.86
CA GLN A 158 14.08 60.18 5.62
C GLN A 158 15.50 59.92 5.10
N LEU A 159 15.58 59.50 3.82
CA LEU A 159 16.77 59.23 2.98
C LEU A 159 17.31 57.79 3.01
N ILE A 160 16.77 56.93 2.12
CA ILE A 160 17.42 56.60 0.83
C ILE A 160 16.31 56.54 -0.24
#